data_AF-Q23RX0-F1
#
_entry.id   AF-Q23RX0-F1
#
_cell.length_a   1.000
_cell.length_b   1.000
_cell.length_c   1.000
_cell.angle_alpha   90.00
_cell.angle_beta   90.00
_cell.angle_gamma   90.00
#
_symmetry.space_group_name_H-M   'P 1'
#
loop_
_entity.id
_entity.type
_entity.pdbx_description
1 polymer ?
#
loop_
_entity_poly.entity_id
_entity_poly.type
_entity_poly.pdbx_seq_one_letter_code
_entity_poly.pdbx_strand_id
1 'polypeptide(L)'
;MGIYNDELTVFSTHQLDSFIRLIYQNTNYFYEDYMERKQGVFFESLYINHISKCSKNDAQNLCFCSQFTQDSHSPNVKDILGQDFRKQFMINQIINLYKNYLNKADFFQKKNILFSYLSFLIEQTRNLKNIAIEDLRVIQNQLYALNSKDSVLINLSQIFQICLDFYNTSNLNVKSKKKLRQTLNFDLEDVFSPQYCSIYFSLISQFVEIKRTSTNFQQIFQIDQASVLGKQISELLPKILHEVHELTISEYINLGNKDSLISTDQRFAFALNGKGFIFPISIRIKTEKFLDDFGVTALIKKGSDLKIVKGSATFQLYSLNSCNYE
;
A
#
# COMPACT_ATOMS: atom_id res chain seq x y z
N MET A 1 -4.55 24.02 24.32
CA MET A 1 -3.89 25.02 23.46
C MET A 1 -4.27 24.71 22.03
N GLY A 2 -5.11 25.54 21.42
CA GLY A 2 -5.38 25.43 19.98
C GLY A 2 -4.28 26.18 19.25
N ILE A 3 -3.45 25.50 18.47
CA ILE A 3 -2.49 26.17 17.59
C ILE A 3 -3.31 26.77 16.45
N TYR A 4 -3.26 28.09 16.30
CA TYR A 4 -3.94 28.77 15.19
C TYR A 4 -3.07 28.68 13.93
N ASN A 5 -3.70 28.60 12.75
CA ASN A 5 -2.99 28.55 11.46
C ASN A 5 -1.99 29.71 11.26
N ASP A 6 -2.21 30.84 11.94
CA ASP A 6 -1.33 32.00 11.87
C ASP A 6 -0.07 31.88 12.75
N GLU A 7 -0.06 30.99 13.74
CA GLU A 7 1.11 30.73 14.61
C GLU A 7 2.10 29.74 13.98
N LEU A 8 1.65 28.96 13.00
CA LEU A 8 2.48 27.95 12.32
C LEU A 8 3.55 28.55 11.41
N THR A 9 3.47 29.84 11.08
CA THR A 9 4.49 30.55 10.28
C THR A 9 5.83 30.68 11.01
N VAL A 10 5.85 30.52 12.33
CA VAL A 10 7.05 30.59 13.17
C VAL A 10 7.86 29.29 13.10
N PHE A 11 7.25 28.19 12.65
CA PHE A 11 7.94 26.90 12.60
C PHE A 11 9.02 26.93 11.53
N SER A 12 10.15 26.27 11.75
CA SER A 12 11.07 25.91 10.68
C SER A 12 10.46 24.81 9.79
N THR A 13 11.01 24.60 8.59
CA THR A 13 10.53 23.52 7.70
C THR A 13 10.56 22.15 8.36
N HIS A 14 11.59 21.86 9.17
CA HIS A 14 11.69 20.59 9.90
C HIS A 14 10.63 20.49 11.01
N GLN A 15 10.36 21.60 11.72
CA GLN A 15 9.32 21.63 12.75
C GLN A 15 7.94 21.46 12.15
N LEU A 16 7.68 22.07 10.99
CA LEU A 16 6.45 21.88 10.23
C LEU A 16 6.28 20.42 9.80
N ASP A 17 7.30 19.80 9.19
CA ASP A 17 7.23 18.39 8.78
C ASP A 17 6.99 17.50 10.00
N SER A 18 7.78 17.64 11.07
CA SER A 18 7.62 16.88 12.32
C SER A 18 6.21 17.02 12.89
N PHE A 19 5.66 18.22 12.90
CA PHE A 19 4.30 18.49 13.35
C PHE A 19 3.26 17.81 12.45
N ILE A 20 3.43 17.86 11.14
CA ILE A 20 2.55 17.19 10.18
C ILE A 20 2.61 15.67 10.32
N ARG A 21 3.80 15.10 10.51
CA ARG A 21 3.99 13.67 10.76
C ARG A 21 3.31 13.24 12.04
N LEU A 22 3.47 14.03 13.10
CA LEU A 22 2.77 13.79 14.36
C LEU A 22 1.26 13.85 14.17
N ILE A 23 0.75 14.85 13.43
CA ILE A 23 -0.68 14.95 13.15
C ILE A 23 -1.18 13.69 12.44
N TYR A 24 -0.48 13.29 11.37
CA TYR A 24 -0.87 12.16 10.56
C TYR A 24 -0.83 10.83 11.32
N GLN A 25 0.24 10.57 12.07
CA GLN A 25 0.37 9.34 12.88
C GLN A 25 -0.84 9.16 13.81
N ASN A 26 -1.31 10.25 14.39
CA ASN A 26 -2.45 10.20 15.29
C ASN A 26 -3.77 9.88 14.59
N THR A 27 -3.93 10.14 13.28
CA THR A 27 -5.14 9.80 12.53
C THR A 27 -5.44 8.29 12.45
N ASN A 28 -4.48 7.43 12.84
CA ASN A 28 -4.66 5.98 12.85
C ASN A 28 -5.25 5.43 14.15
N TYR A 29 -5.30 6.21 15.23
CA TYR A 29 -5.91 5.78 16.48
C TYR A 29 -7.44 5.90 16.42
N PHE A 30 -8.14 4.95 17.04
CA PHE A 30 -9.61 4.97 17.20
C PHE A 30 -10.03 5.82 18.40
N TYR A 31 -11.28 6.33 18.39
CA TYR A 31 -11.86 7.14 19.47
C TYR A 31 -11.58 6.55 20.87
N GLU A 32 -11.69 5.23 20.97
CA GLU A 32 -11.42 4.45 22.18
C GLU A 32 -9.94 4.51 22.61
N ASP A 33 -8.99 4.37 21.68
CA ASP A 33 -7.55 4.51 21.95
C ASP A 33 -7.19 5.92 22.44
N TYR A 34 -7.93 6.94 21.98
CA TYR A 34 -7.71 8.35 22.36
C TYR A 34 -8.12 8.66 23.79
N MET A 35 -9.20 8.03 24.29
CA MET A 35 -9.68 8.24 25.66
C MET A 35 -8.74 7.60 26.68
N GLU A 36 -8.18 6.44 26.34
CA GLU A 36 -7.28 5.70 27.23
C GLU A 36 -5.91 6.39 27.37
N ARG A 37 -5.39 7.00 26.30
CA ARG A 37 -4.04 7.61 26.28
C ARG A 37 -4.00 9.14 26.41
N LYS A 38 -5.15 9.83 26.46
CA LYS A 38 -5.27 11.31 26.48
C LYS A 38 -4.59 12.05 25.32
N GLN A 39 -4.16 11.34 24.27
CA GLN A 39 -3.45 11.92 23.13
C GLN A 39 -4.41 12.61 22.14
N GLY A 40 -5.72 12.37 22.24
CA GLY A 40 -6.74 12.90 21.33
C GLY A 40 -7.23 14.32 21.58
N VAL A 41 -6.95 14.91 22.75
CA VAL A 41 -7.50 16.23 23.11
C VAL A 41 -7.07 17.31 22.11
N PHE A 42 -5.83 17.22 21.61
CA PHE A 42 -5.33 18.15 20.60
C PHE A 42 -6.05 17.95 19.25
N PHE A 43 -6.22 16.70 18.80
CA PHE A 43 -6.84 16.39 17.50
C PHE A 43 -8.33 16.70 17.45
N GLU A 44 -9.05 16.32 18.50
CA GLU A 44 -10.45 16.70 18.67
C GLU A 44 -10.57 18.22 18.78
N SER A 45 -9.62 18.91 19.43
CA SER A 45 -9.64 20.37 19.44
C SER A 45 -9.47 20.97 18.04
N LEU A 46 -8.62 20.40 17.17
CA LEU A 46 -8.49 20.88 15.78
C LEU A 46 -9.78 20.64 14.99
N TYR A 47 -10.34 19.44 15.09
CA TYR A 47 -11.56 19.02 14.41
C TYR A 47 -12.79 19.83 14.89
N ILE A 48 -13.05 19.86 16.19
CA ILE A 48 -14.17 20.58 16.82
C ILE A 48 -14.05 22.08 16.58
N ASN A 49 -12.86 22.66 16.75
CA ASN A 49 -12.65 24.10 16.53
C ASN A 49 -12.92 24.45 15.06
N HIS A 50 -12.45 23.65 14.11
CA HIS A 50 -12.75 23.87 12.71
C HIS A 50 -14.24 23.78 12.40
N ILE A 51 -14.93 22.72 12.85
CA ILE A 51 -16.39 22.56 12.63
C ILE A 51 -17.16 23.74 13.23
N SER A 52 -16.84 24.13 14.47
CA SER A 52 -17.52 25.23 15.18
C SER A 52 -17.38 26.59 14.49
N LYS A 53 -16.32 26.78 13.70
CA LYS A 53 -16.06 27.99 12.92
C LYS A 53 -16.62 27.88 11.50
N CYS A 54 -16.52 26.71 10.88
CA CYS A 54 -17.04 26.44 9.55
C CYS A 54 -18.58 26.56 9.52
N SER A 55 -19.25 26.21 10.61
CA SER A 55 -20.71 26.36 10.73
C SER A 55 -21.18 27.82 10.85
N LYS A 56 -20.28 28.78 11.12
CA LYS A 56 -20.61 30.17 11.44
C LYS A 56 -20.34 31.18 10.31
N ASN A 57 -19.61 30.80 9.26
CA ASN A 57 -19.24 31.71 8.18
C ASN A 57 -19.87 31.30 6.83
N ASP A 58 -20.31 32.29 6.04
CA ASP A 58 -20.80 32.14 4.65
C ASP A 58 -19.77 31.54 3.68
N ALA A 59 -18.54 31.32 4.14
CA ALA A 59 -17.45 30.65 3.42
C ALA A 59 -17.62 29.12 3.31
N GLN A 60 -18.79 28.55 3.66
CA GLN A 60 -19.06 27.12 3.52
C GLN A 60 -18.71 26.61 2.12
N ASN A 61 -19.02 27.38 1.07
CA ASN A 61 -18.74 27.01 -0.33
C ASN A 61 -17.24 26.91 -0.67
N LEU A 62 -16.34 27.50 0.13
CA LEU A 62 -14.89 27.46 -0.07
C LEU A 62 -14.18 26.52 0.91
N CYS A 63 -14.85 26.11 1.98
CA CYS A 63 -14.32 25.14 2.91
C CYS A 63 -14.49 23.74 2.33
N PHE A 64 -13.47 22.89 2.45
CA PHE A 64 -13.57 21.48 2.03
C PHE A 64 -14.66 20.71 2.81
N CYS A 65 -15.14 21.22 3.96
CA CYS A 65 -16.33 20.68 4.63
C CYS A 65 -17.56 20.63 3.72
N SER A 66 -17.68 21.55 2.74
CA SER A 66 -18.76 21.50 1.74
C SER A 66 -18.72 20.29 0.83
N GLN A 67 -17.54 19.73 0.56
CA GLN A 67 -17.38 18.52 -0.25
C GLN A 67 -18.05 17.31 0.41
N PHE A 68 -18.31 17.38 1.72
CA PHE A 68 -18.98 16.35 2.48
C PHE A 68 -20.47 16.61 2.71
N THR A 69 -20.96 17.80 2.38
CA THR A 69 -22.38 18.17 2.51
C THR A 69 -23.10 18.23 1.17
N GLN A 70 -22.41 17.98 0.06
CA GLN A 70 -22.94 18.13 -1.31
C GLN A 70 -23.80 16.94 -1.78
N ASP A 71 -23.71 15.78 -1.13
CA ASP A 71 -24.66 14.70 -1.39
C ASP A 71 -25.98 15.00 -0.67
N SER A 72 -27.10 14.93 -1.39
CA SER A 72 -28.46 15.39 -1.03
C SER A 72 -29.12 14.72 0.19
N HIS A 73 -28.33 14.04 1.01
CA HIS A 73 -28.73 13.56 2.32
C HIS A 73 -27.88 14.27 3.36
N SER A 74 -28.54 14.97 4.29
CA SER A 74 -27.89 15.50 5.50
C SER A 74 -26.97 14.41 6.06
N PRO A 75 -25.64 14.63 6.10
CA PRO A 75 -24.71 13.59 6.50
C PRO A 75 -25.15 13.06 7.86
N ASN A 76 -25.30 11.74 7.98
CA ASN A 76 -25.67 11.14 9.25
C ASN A 76 -24.57 11.52 10.25
N VAL A 77 -24.94 11.92 11.48
CA VAL A 77 -23.97 12.22 12.54
C VAL A 77 -22.95 11.09 12.70
N LYS A 78 -23.36 9.84 12.42
CA LYS A 78 -22.47 8.67 12.39
C LYS A 78 -21.39 8.74 11.30
N ASP A 79 -21.69 9.29 10.12
CA ASP A 79 -20.74 9.40 9.02
C ASP A 79 -19.69 10.48 9.31
N ILE A 80 -20.11 11.60 9.91
CA ILE A 80 -19.23 12.69 10.37
C ILE A 80 -18.29 12.20 11.48
N LEU A 81 -18.80 11.38 12.38
CA LEU A 81 -18.01 10.80 13.48
C LEU A 81 -17.16 9.59 13.03
N GLY A 82 -17.35 9.08 11.83
CA GLY A 82 -16.62 7.92 11.31
C GLY A 82 -15.12 8.17 11.14
N GLN A 83 -14.32 7.12 11.38
CA GLN A 83 -12.85 7.19 11.28
C GLN A 83 -12.37 7.61 9.88
N ASP A 84 -13.03 7.14 8.83
CA ASP A 84 -12.66 7.46 7.45
C ASP A 84 -12.85 8.94 7.13
N PHE A 85 -13.96 9.52 7.59
CA PHE A 85 -14.22 10.95 7.47
C PHE A 85 -13.15 11.76 8.18
N ARG A 86 -12.84 11.40 9.44
CA ARG A 86 -11.80 12.07 10.25
C ARG A 86 -10.43 12.00 9.57
N LYS A 87 -10.04 10.83 9.04
CA LYS A 87 -8.79 10.66 8.28
C LYS A 87 -8.74 11.60 7.08
N GLN A 88 -9.81 11.63 6.27
CA GLN A 88 -9.87 12.52 5.10
C GLN A 88 -9.84 14.00 5.51
N PHE A 89 -10.58 14.38 6.55
CA PHE A 89 -10.55 15.73 7.10
C PHE A 89 -9.13 16.13 7.49
N MET A 90 -8.42 15.29 8.24
CA MET A 90 -7.07 15.59 8.70
C MET A 90 -6.06 15.68 7.56
N ILE A 91 -6.19 14.82 6.53
CA ILE A 91 -5.35 14.92 5.33
C ILE A 91 -5.59 16.25 4.60
N ASN A 92 -6.85 16.66 4.43
CA ASN A 92 -7.18 17.95 3.82
C ASN A 92 -6.67 19.13 4.64
N GLN A 93 -6.71 19.05 5.97
CA GLN A 93 -6.10 20.07 6.83
C GLN A 93 -4.58 20.14 6.62
N ILE A 94 -3.89 19.00 6.59
CA ILE A 94 -2.43 18.96 6.33
C ILE A 94 -2.10 19.57 4.96
N ILE A 95 -2.88 19.25 3.93
CA ILE A 95 -2.74 19.84 2.58
C ILE A 95 -2.87 21.37 2.65
N ASN A 96 -3.88 21.88 3.36
CA ASN A 96 -4.07 23.31 3.53
C ASN A 96 -2.93 23.97 4.33
N LEU A 97 -2.39 23.28 5.34
CA LEU A 97 -1.23 23.76 6.09
C LEU A 97 -0.02 23.93 5.17
N TYR A 98 0.29 22.93 4.35
CA TYR A 98 1.38 23.04 3.37
C TYR A 98 1.13 24.17 2.37
N LYS A 99 -0.07 24.29 1.81
CA LYS A 99 -0.43 25.37 0.86
C LYS A 99 -0.25 26.75 1.50
N ASN A 100 -0.77 26.94 2.71
CA ASN A 100 -0.65 28.20 3.44
C ASN A 100 0.81 28.54 3.77
N TYR A 101 1.59 27.55 4.18
CA TYR A 101 2.98 27.73 4.53
C TYR A 101 3.84 28.04 3.29
N LEU A 102 3.60 27.36 2.16
CA LEU A 102 4.23 27.66 0.87
C LEU A 102 3.96 29.07 0.37
N ASN A 103 2.74 29.59 0.59
CA ASN A 103 2.38 30.95 0.19
C ASN A 103 3.12 32.02 1.00
N LYS A 104 3.49 31.71 2.25
CA LYS A 104 4.16 32.64 3.17
C LYS A 104 5.69 32.46 3.20
N ALA A 105 6.21 31.32 2.75
CA ALA A 105 7.65 31.01 2.79
C ALA A 105 8.48 31.84 1.80
N ASP A 106 9.73 32.11 2.17
CA ASP A 106 10.72 32.71 1.28
C ASP A 106 11.17 31.73 0.17
N PHE A 107 11.85 32.23 -0.87
CA PHE A 107 12.27 31.43 -2.01
C PHE A 107 13.20 30.25 -1.61
N PHE A 108 14.09 30.46 -0.63
CA PHE A 108 15.07 29.45 -0.23
C PHE A 108 14.43 28.30 0.54
N GLN A 109 13.44 28.58 1.38
CA GLN A 109 12.73 27.57 2.15
C GLN A 109 11.70 26.81 1.30
N LYS A 110 11.15 27.43 0.25
CA LYS A 110 10.16 26.80 -0.66
C LYS A 110 10.62 25.45 -1.19
N LYS A 111 11.90 25.27 -1.54
CA LYS A 111 12.42 23.98 -2.03
C LYS A 111 12.21 22.87 -1.00
N ASN A 112 12.59 23.12 0.26
CA ASN A 112 12.52 22.13 1.33
C ASN A 112 11.07 21.81 1.70
N ILE A 113 10.21 22.83 1.74
CA ILE A 113 8.78 22.67 2.04
C ILE A 113 8.09 21.87 0.94
N LEU A 114 8.36 22.17 -0.33
CA LEU A 114 7.81 21.42 -1.46
C LEU A 114 8.27 19.96 -1.45
N PHE A 115 9.52 19.68 -1.06
CA PHE A 115 10.01 18.31 -0.95
C PHE A 115 9.33 17.54 0.18
N SER A 116 9.19 18.16 1.37
CA SER A 116 8.45 17.59 2.50
C SER A 116 6.98 17.35 2.13
N TYR A 117 6.34 18.31 1.46
CA TYR A 117 4.96 18.17 1.00
C TYR A 117 4.80 17.05 -0.02
N LEU A 118 5.71 16.96 -1.00
CA LEU A 118 5.73 15.89 -2.00
C LEU A 118 5.90 14.52 -1.32
N SER A 119 6.85 14.39 -0.39
CA SER A 119 7.09 13.16 0.37
C SER A 119 5.84 12.74 1.15
N PHE A 120 5.19 13.69 1.81
CA PHE A 120 3.95 13.44 2.53
C PHE A 120 2.87 12.90 1.56
N LEU A 121 2.62 13.59 0.45
CA LEU A 121 1.60 13.16 -0.50
C LEU A 121 1.89 11.79 -1.10
N ILE A 122 3.16 11.46 -1.40
CA ILE A 122 3.58 10.14 -1.88
C ILE A 122 3.17 9.05 -0.89
N GLU A 123 3.50 9.22 0.39
CA GLU A 123 3.13 8.24 1.42
C GLU A 123 1.60 8.08 1.52
N GLN A 124 0.86 9.16 1.25
CA GLN A 124 -0.60 9.16 1.27
C GLN A 124 -1.26 8.68 -0.02
N THR A 125 -0.54 8.52 -1.14
CA THR A 125 -1.14 8.09 -2.42
C THR A 125 -1.83 6.72 -2.34
N ARG A 126 -1.43 5.86 -1.39
CA ARG A 126 -2.13 4.58 -1.12
C ARG A 126 -3.55 4.77 -0.56
N ASN A 127 -3.80 5.90 0.11
CA ASN A 127 -5.05 6.18 0.83
C ASN A 127 -5.89 7.30 0.18
N LEU A 128 -5.30 8.13 -0.68
CA LEU A 128 -5.95 9.27 -1.30
C LEU A 128 -6.59 8.89 -2.65
N LYS A 129 -7.92 8.89 -2.71
CA LYS A 129 -8.67 8.77 -3.98
C LYS A 129 -8.54 10.08 -4.77
N ASN A 130 -8.07 9.99 -6.03
CA ASN A 130 -8.07 10.96 -7.15
C ASN A 130 -7.63 12.44 -6.91
N ILE A 131 -8.02 13.10 -5.82
CA ILE A 131 -7.79 14.52 -5.53
C ILE A 131 -6.29 14.82 -5.33
N ALA A 132 -5.52 13.87 -4.80
CA ALA A 132 -4.09 14.07 -4.52
C ALA A 132 -3.20 14.06 -5.76
N ILE A 133 -3.65 13.48 -6.88
CA ILE A 133 -2.80 13.28 -8.06
C ILE A 133 -2.56 14.61 -8.79
N GLU A 134 -3.57 15.46 -8.89
CA GLU A 134 -3.39 16.78 -9.52
C GLU A 134 -2.57 17.73 -8.64
N ASP A 135 -2.78 17.72 -7.32
CA ASP A 135 -1.94 18.47 -6.38
C ASP A 135 -0.47 18.01 -6.47
N LEU A 136 -0.22 16.70 -6.57
CA LEU A 136 1.12 16.13 -6.79
C LEU A 136 1.78 16.66 -8.07
N ARG A 137 1.05 16.69 -9.19
CA ARG A 137 1.55 17.24 -10.47
C ARG A 137 1.89 18.72 -10.36
N VAL A 138 1.04 19.50 -9.70
CA VAL A 138 1.28 20.94 -9.50
C VAL A 138 2.56 21.16 -8.68
N ILE A 139 2.74 20.42 -7.58
CA ILE A 139 3.92 20.53 -6.72
C ILE A 139 5.19 20.11 -7.46
N GLN A 140 5.12 19.02 -8.23
CA GLN A 140 6.24 18.55 -9.05
C GLN A 140 6.65 19.61 -10.08
N ASN A 141 5.69 20.23 -10.76
CA ASN A 141 5.95 21.31 -11.73
C ASN A 141 6.57 22.53 -11.05
N GLN A 142 6.11 22.89 -9.85
CA GLN A 142 6.69 23.98 -9.06
C GLN A 142 8.13 23.68 -8.64
N LEU A 143 8.42 22.46 -8.19
CA LEU A 143 9.79 22.02 -7.86
C LEU A 143 10.71 22.12 -9.09
N TYR A 144 10.26 21.62 -10.24
CA TYR A 144 11.01 21.70 -11.48
C TYR A 144 11.28 23.15 -11.91
N ALA A 145 10.28 24.03 -11.81
CA ALA A 145 10.41 25.44 -12.15
C ALA A 145 11.43 26.17 -11.26
N LEU A 146 11.52 25.81 -9.97
CA LEU A 146 12.46 26.42 -9.04
C LEU A 146 13.91 26.00 -9.30
N ASN A 147 14.16 24.86 -9.93
CA ASN A 147 15.52 24.34 -10.10
C ASN A 147 15.68 23.47 -11.37
N SER A 148 15.36 24.04 -12.53
CA SER A 148 15.36 23.34 -13.82
C SER A 148 16.73 22.84 -14.29
N LYS A 149 17.83 23.22 -13.60
CA LYS A 149 19.21 22.80 -13.89
C LYS A 149 19.75 21.76 -12.90
N ASP A 150 19.00 21.43 -11.84
CA ASP A 150 19.41 20.46 -10.82
C ASP A 150 19.14 19.04 -11.32
N SER A 151 20.19 18.35 -11.78
CA SER A 151 20.10 17.00 -12.38
C SER A 151 19.52 15.96 -11.44
N VAL A 152 19.74 16.10 -10.13
CA VAL A 152 19.16 15.19 -9.12
C VAL A 152 17.66 15.37 -9.05
N LEU A 153 17.19 16.62 -9.06
CA LEU A 153 15.76 16.92 -9.04
C LEU A 153 15.06 16.45 -10.32
N ILE A 154 15.71 16.58 -11.48
CA ILE A 154 15.21 16.08 -12.77
C ILE A 154 15.02 14.56 -12.69
N ASN A 155 16.03 13.83 -12.21
CA ASN A 155 15.97 12.37 -12.09
C ASN A 155 14.89 11.92 -11.11
N LEU A 156 14.78 12.58 -9.96
CA LEU A 156 13.72 12.29 -8.98
C LEU A 156 12.32 12.56 -9.54
N SER A 157 12.16 13.64 -10.29
CA SER A 157 10.90 13.98 -10.97
C SER A 157 10.52 12.93 -12.02
N GLN A 158 11.48 12.43 -12.78
CA GLN A 158 11.24 11.36 -13.76
C GLN A 158 10.84 10.04 -13.09
N ILE A 159 11.56 9.62 -12.04
CA ILE A 159 11.21 8.42 -11.26
C ILE A 159 9.80 8.58 -10.69
N PHE A 160 9.48 9.75 -10.14
CA PHE A 160 8.17 10.04 -9.59
C PHE A 160 7.06 9.96 -10.65
N GLN A 161 7.28 10.54 -11.84
CA GLN A 161 6.33 10.46 -12.95
C GLN A 161 6.06 9.01 -13.37
N ILE A 162 7.10 8.19 -13.46
CA ILE A 162 6.99 6.75 -13.78
C ILE A 162 6.15 6.02 -12.72
N CYS A 163 6.40 6.28 -11.43
CA CYS A 163 5.61 5.70 -10.35
C CYS A 163 4.14 6.13 -10.43
N LEU A 164 3.88 7.42 -10.65
CA LEU A 164 2.53 7.97 -10.75
C LEU A 164 1.76 7.37 -11.94
N ASP A 165 2.42 7.25 -13.10
CA ASP A 165 1.85 6.64 -14.30
C ASP A 165 1.52 5.17 -14.05
N PHE A 166 2.43 4.41 -13.42
CA PHE A 166 2.17 3.03 -13.00
C PHE A 166 0.93 2.89 -12.11
N TYR A 167 0.79 3.76 -11.09
CA TYR A 167 -0.39 3.76 -10.22
C TYR A 167 -1.69 4.11 -10.98
N ASN A 168 -1.64 5.08 -11.90
CA ASN A 168 -2.79 5.47 -12.71
C ASN A 168 -3.22 4.36 -13.68
N THR A 169 -2.27 3.67 -14.32
CA THR A 169 -2.56 2.53 -15.19
C THR A 169 -3.17 1.36 -14.41
N SER A 170 -2.74 1.14 -13.17
CA SER A 170 -3.31 0.08 -12.32
C SER A 170 -4.78 0.31 -11.98
N ASN A 171 -5.20 1.56 -11.73
CA ASN A 171 -6.57 1.92 -11.37
C ASN A 171 -7.54 1.94 -12.57
N LEU A 172 -7.09 2.38 -13.75
CA LEU A 172 -7.91 2.35 -14.97
C LEU A 172 -8.27 0.91 -15.38
N ASN A 173 -7.37 -0.04 -15.10
CA ASN A 173 -7.59 -1.46 -15.33
C ASN A 173 -8.61 -2.11 -14.38
N VAL A 174 -8.97 -1.50 -13.24
CA VAL A 174 -9.97 -2.07 -12.32
C VAL A 174 -11.39 -1.76 -12.78
N LYS A 175 -11.63 -0.59 -13.39
CA LYS A 175 -12.97 -0.19 -13.89
C LYS A 175 -13.31 -0.83 -15.24
N SER A 176 -12.33 -1.02 -16.13
CA SER A 176 -12.53 -1.79 -17.36
C SER A 176 -12.72 -3.29 -17.07
N LYS A 177 -12.05 -3.86 -16.05
CA LYS A 177 -12.24 -5.26 -15.65
C LYS A 177 -13.64 -5.59 -15.12
N LYS A 178 -14.40 -4.65 -14.56
CA LYS A 178 -15.80 -4.92 -14.15
C LYS A 178 -16.77 -5.06 -15.34
N LYS A 179 -16.50 -4.38 -16.46
CA LYS A 179 -17.32 -4.49 -17.69
C LYS A 179 -16.81 -5.60 -18.62
N LEU A 180 -15.51 -5.91 -18.60
CA LEU A 180 -14.92 -7.02 -19.35
C LEU A 180 -15.16 -8.41 -18.71
N ARG A 181 -15.47 -8.47 -17.41
CA ARG A 181 -15.79 -9.74 -16.70
C ARG A 181 -17.10 -10.40 -17.14
N GLN A 182 -17.95 -9.71 -17.89
CA GLN A 182 -19.17 -10.30 -18.47
C GLN A 182 -18.98 -10.83 -19.90
N THR A 183 -17.84 -10.56 -20.54
CA THR A 183 -17.60 -10.95 -21.95
C THR A 183 -16.27 -11.64 -22.21
N LEU A 184 -15.39 -11.77 -21.23
CA LEU A 184 -14.28 -12.72 -21.31
C LEU A 184 -14.72 -14.03 -20.67
N ASN A 185 -14.97 -15.03 -21.53
CA ASN A 185 -14.75 -16.42 -21.16
C ASN A 185 -13.45 -16.46 -20.35
N PHE A 186 -13.54 -16.82 -19.07
CA PHE A 186 -12.35 -17.24 -18.35
C PHE A 186 -11.73 -18.33 -19.25
N ASP A 187 -10.57 -18.06 -19.82
CA ASP A 187 -9.68 -19.15 -20.19
C ASP A 187 -9.56 -19.97 -18.91
N LEU A 188 -10.24 -21.10 -18.89
CA LEU A 188 -10.16 -22.07 -17.81
C LEU A 188 -8.72 -22.56 -17.86
N GLU A 189 -7.83 -21.84 -17.15
CA GLU A 189 -6.47 -22.29 -16.95
C GLU A 189 -6.57 -23.70 -16.40
N ASP A 190 -6.03 -24.66 -17.15
CA ASP A 190 -6.00 -26.05 -16.71
C ASP A 190 -5.06 -26.16 -15.51
N VAL A 191 -5.64 -26.05 -14.32
CA VAL A 191 -4.97 -26.15 -13.02
C VAL A 191 -4.39 -27.55 -12.77
N PHE A 192 -4.75 -28.53 -13.60
CA PHE A 192 -4.18 -29.88 -13.59
C PHE A 192 -3.01 -30.03 -14.55
N SER A 193 -2.65 -28.99 -15.30
CA SER A 193 -1.50 -29.03 -16.18
C SER A 193 -0.18 -29.19 -15.38
N PRO A 194 0.87 -29.77 -15.99
CA PRO A 194 2.16 -30.01 -15.32
C PRO A 194 2.86 -28.75 -14.77
N GLN A 195 2.39 -27.57 -15.17
CA GLN A 195 2.94 -26.28 -14.72
C GLN A 195 2.41 -25.86 -13.34
N TYR A 196 1.41 -26.56 -12.81
CA TYR A 196 0.84 -26.30 -11.49
C TYR A 196 1.13 -27.40 -10.49
N CYS A 197 1.34 -27.00 -9.24
CA CYS A 197 1.26 -27.89 -8.10
C CYS A 197 0.47 -27.24 -6.96
N SER A 198 -0.05 -28.05 -6.05
CA SER A 198 -0.64 -27.57 -4.81
C SER A 198 0.21 -27.99 -3.61
N ILE A 199 0.27 -27.13 -2.60
CA ILE A 199 0.93 -27.37 -1.32
C ILE A 199 -0.07 -27.00 -0.23
N TYR A 200 -0.34 -27.92 0.68
CA TYR A 200 -1.11 -27.68 1.88
C TYR A 200 -0.18 -27.65 3.09
N PHE A 201 -0.28 -26.59 3.88
CA PHE A 201 0.44 -26.45 5.13
C PHE A 201 -0.52 -26.13 6.28
N SER A 202 -0.25 -26.74 7.44
CA SER A 202 -1.06 -26.55 8.65
C SER A 202 -0.68 -25.23 9.34
N LEU A 203 -1.68 -24.57 9.91
CA LEU A 203 -1.53 -23.38 10.75
C LEU A 203 -1.79 -23.68 12.24
N ILE A 204 -2.05 -24.95 12.60
CA ILE A 204 -2.32 -25.35 13.99
C ILE A 204 -1.02 -25.55 14.77
N SER A 205 0.01 -26.10 14.13
CA SER A 205 1.30 -26.34 14.77
C SER A 205 2.07 -25.04 14.98
N GLN A 206 2.97 -25.05 15.98
CA GLN A 206 3.84 -23.92 16.29
C GLN A 206 4.74 -23.51 15.11
N PHE A 207 4.97 -24.44 14.19
CA PHE A 207 5.73 -24.21 12.97
C PHE A 207 4.83 -24.55 11.78
N VAL A 208 4.81 -23.68 10.76
CA VAL A 208 3.94 -23.81 9.60
C VAL A 208 4.46 -24.96 8.71
N GLU A 209 3.98 -26.16 9.00
CA GLU A 209 4.50 -27.40 8.42
C GLU A 209 3.74 -27.82 7.15
N ILE A 210 4.47 -28.32 6.17
CA ILE A 210 3.89 -28.88 4.95
C ILE A 210 3.31 -30.26 5.25
N LYS A 211 1.99 -30.40 5.10
CA LYS A 211 1.26 -31.65 5.35
C LYS A 211 0.99 -32.43 4.08
N ARG A 212 0.77 -31.76 2.94
CA ARG A 212 0.47 -32.42 1.66
C ARG A 212 1.02 -31.63 0.48
N THR A 213 1.40 -32.34 -0.57
CA THR A 213 1.79 -31.78 -1.86
C THR A 213 1.11 -32.55 -2.99
N SER A 214 0.83 -31.90 -4.14
CA SER A 214 0.38 -32.62 -5.33
C SER A 214 1.52 -33.36 -6.03
N THR A 215 1.16 -34.27 -6.95
CA THR A 215 2.10 -35.07 -7.75
C THR A 215 3.12 -34.23 -8.53
N ASN A 216 2.69 -33.07 -9.05
CA ASN A 216 3.54 -32.18 -9.85
C ASN A 216 4.56 -31.40 -9.01
N PHE A 217 4.48 -31.42 -7.68
CA PHE A 217 5.40 -30.68 -6.80
C PHE A 217 6.86 -31.01 -7.12
N GLN A 218 7.19 -32.30 -7.25
CA GLN A 218 8.55 -32.76 -7.51
C GLN A 218 9.08 -32.28 -8.86
N GLN A 219 8.20 -32.18 -9.86
CA GLN A 219 8.59 -31.67 -11.19
C GLN A 219 8.89 -30.16 -11.15
N ILE A 220 8.07 -29.38 -10.43
CA ILE A 220 8.21 -27.93 -10.34
C ILE A 220 9.39 -27.53 -9.45
N PHE A 221 9.46 -28.10 -8.24
CA PHE A 221 10.47 -27.75 -7.25
C PHE A 221 11.77 -28.55 -7.39
N GLN A 222 11.78 -29.65 -8.14
CA GLN A 222 12.95 -30.56 -8.22
C GLN A 222 13.37 -31.06 -6.82
N ILE A 223 12.40 -31.19 -5.91
CA ILE A 223 12.56 -31.68 -4.53
C ILE A 223 11.71 -32.94 -4.41
N ASP A 224 12.27 -33.97 -3.79
CA ASP A 224 11.51 -35.20 -3.49
C ASP A 224 10.35 -34.90 -2.52
N GLN A 225 9.16 -35.41 -2.83
CA GLN A 225 7.96 -35.09 -2.04
C GLN A 225 8.09 -35.59 -0.59
N ALA A 226 8.61 -36.80 -0.37
CA ALA A 226 8.75 -37.33 0.97
C ALA A 226 9.72 -36.50 1.81
N SER A 227 10.73 -35.89 1.16
CA SER A 227 11.72 -35.04 1.83
C SER A 227 11.18 -33.68 2.31
N VAL A 228 10.00 -33.23 1.84
CA VAL A 228 9.43 -31.92 2.22
C VAL A 228 8.30 -32.02 3.24
N LEU A 229 7.68 -33.18 3.39
CA LEU A 229 6.58 -33.38 4.34
C LEU A 229 7.09 -33.21 5.79
N GLY A 230 6.34 -32.46 6.60
CA GLY A 230 6.68 -32.11 7.98
C GLY A 230 7.71 -30.99 8.12
N LYS A 231 8.25 -30.46 7.03
CA LYS A 231 9.17 -29.32 7.05
C LYS A 231 8.45 -27.98 7.02
N GLN A 232 9.17 -26.93 7.39
CA GLN A 232 8.64 -25.57 7.34
C GLN A 232 8.48 -25.08 5.91
N ILE A 233 7.37 -24.40 5.62
CA ILE A 233 7.07 -23.85 4.29
C ILE A 233 8.13 -22.83 3.83
N SER A 234 8.77 -22.11 4.76
CA SER A 234 9.82 -21.14 4.49
C SER A 234 11.06 -21.77 3.86
N GLU A 235 11.29 -23.08 4.02
CA GLU A 235 12.39 -23.79 3.34
C GLU A 235 12.27 -23.77 1.81
N LEU A 236 11.07 -23.54 1.27
CA LEU A 236 10.84 -23.36 -0.17
C LEU A 236 11.16 -21.94 -0.67
N LEU A 237 11.57 -21.04 0.22
CA LEU A 237 11.85 -19.63 -0.07
C LEU A 237 13.35 -19.31 0.09
N PRO A 238 13.86 -18.31 -0.64
CA PRO A 238 15.16 -17.72 -0.36
C PRO A 238 15.30 -17.30 1.11
N LYS A 239 16.45 -17.58 1.74
CA LYS A 239 16.71 -17.28 3.16
C LYS A 239 16.40 -15.83 3.56
N ILE A 240 16.66 -14.87 2.67
CA ILE A 240 16.35 -13.45 2.90
C ILE A 240 14.86 -13.16 3.09
N LEU A 241 13.98 -14.07 2.65
CA LEU A 241 12.52 -13.93 2.77
C LEU A 241 11.93 -14.71 3.96
N HIS A 242 12.73 -15.48 4.70
CA HIS A 242 12.23 -16.33 5.79
C HIS A 242 11.56 -15.51 6.88
N GLU A 243 12.25 -14.51 7.42
CA GLU A 243 11.74 -13.69 8.53
C GLU A 243 10.45 -12.94 8.17
N VAL A 244 10.42 -12.31 7.00
CA VAL A 244 9.23 -11.57 6.51
C VAL A 244 8.05 -12.52 6.31
N HIS A 245 8.30 -13.73 5.80
CA HIS A 245 7.27 -14.74 5.59
C HIS A 245 6.69 -15.24 6.91
N GLU A 246 7.53 -15.57 7.90
CA GLU A 246 7.09 -16.01 9.22
C GLU A 246 6.32 -14.91 9.96
N LEU A 247 6.74 -13.65 9.85
CA LEU A 247 5.99 -12.50 10.39
C LEU A 247 4.60 -12.39 9.75
N THR A 248 4.53 -12.51 8.42
CA THR A 248 3.25 -12.42 7.68
C THR A 248 2.27 -13.51 8.11
N ILE A 249 2.75 -14.75 8.29
CA ILE A 249 1.90 -15.85 8.75
C ILE A 249 1.49 -15.65 10.21
N SER A 250 2.43 -15.21 11.06
CA SER A 250 2.15 -14.93 12.48
C SER A 250 1.09 -13.84 12.64
N GLU A 251 1.17 -12.76 11.86
CA GLU A 251 0.15 -11.71 11.83
C GLU A 251 -1.21 -12.25 11.40
N TYR A 252 -1.25 -13.13 10.39
CA TYR A 252 -2.49 -13.74 9.95
C TYR A 252 -3.13 -14.64 11.00
N ILE A 253 -2.33 -15.48 11.67
CA ILE A 253 -2.79 -16.36 12.74
C ILE A 253 -3.30 -15.53 13.93
N ASN A 254 -2.53 -14.53 14.36
CA ASN A 254 -2.80 -13.79 15.60
C ASN A 254 -3.88 -12.72 15.44
N LEU A 255 -3.91 -12.00 14.32
CA LEU A 255 -4.81 -10.86 14.10
C LEU A 255 -6.11 -11.27 13.40
N GLY A 256 -6.20 -12.51 12.89
CA GLY A 256 -7.34 -12.98 12.12
C GLY A 256 -7.60 -12.15 10.85
N ASN A 257 -6.60 -11.40 10.39
CA ASN A 257 -6.73 -10.46 9.29
C ASN A 257 -6.77 -11.18 7.95
N LYS A 258 -7.98 -11.61 7.55
CA LYS A 258 -8.25 -12.34 6.31
C LYS A 258 -7.79 -11.58 5.06
N ASP A 259 -7.82 -10.25 5.09
CA ASP A 259 -7.53 -9.42 3.91
C ASP A 259 -6.04 -9.46 3.51
N SER A 260 -5.14 -9.71 4.48
CA SER A 260 -3.70 -9.72 4.26
C SER A 260 -3.20 -10.94 3.45
N LEU A 261 -3.85 -12.10 3.61
CA LEU A 261 -3.41 -13.38 3.04
C LEU A 261 -4.37 -13.95 1.99
N ILE A 262 -5.66 -13.62 2.08
CA ILE A 262 -6.74 -14.14 1.22
C ILE A 262 -7.22 -13.04 0.26
N SER A 263 -6.30 -12.40 -0.45
CA SER A 263 -6.71 -11.73 -1.69
C SER A 263 -7.07 -12.83 -2.68
N THR A 264 -8.27 -12.82 -3.26
CA THR A 264 -8.69 -13.75 -4.34
C THR A 264 -7.81 -13.70 -5.59
N ASP A 265 -6.85 -12.79 -5.60
CA ASP A 265 -5.97 -12.51 -6.71
C ASP A 265 -4.65 -13.30 -6.60
N GLN A 266 -4.13 -13.64 -7.78
CA GLN A 266 -2.83 -14.28 -7.95
C GLN A 266 -1.70 -13.34 -7.53
N ARG A 267 -0.77 -13.85 -6.72
CA ARG A 267 0.45 -13.15 -6.28
C ARG A 267 1.67 -13.69 -7.02
N PHE A 268 2.69 -12.85 -7.22
CA PHE A 268 3.97 -13.29 -7.76
C PHE A 268 5.00 -13.35 -6.63
N ALA A 269 5.80 -14.42 -6.63
CA ALA A 269 6.82 -14.66 -5.62
C ALA A 269 8.02 -15.40 -6.23
N PHE A 270 9.01 -15.68 -5.38
CA PHE A 270 10.18 -16.47 -5.73
C PHE A 270 10.28 -17.70 -4.84
N ALA A 271 10.64 -18.83 -5.43
CA ALA A 271 10.88 -20.08 -4.72
C ALA A 271 12.29 -20.60 -4.98
N LEU A 272 12.76 -21.50 -4.11
CA LEU A 272 13.97 -22.29 -4.28
C LEU A 272 13.62 -23.67 -4.82
N ASN A 273 14.38 -24.14 -5.81
CA ASN A 273 14.32 -25.54 -6.22
C ASN A 273 15.29 -26.42 -5.40
N GLY A 274 15.25 -27.74 -5.59
CA GLY A 274 16.10 -28.69 -4.87
C GLY A 274 17.60 -28.58 -5.15
N LYS A 275 17.99 -27.75 -6.12
CA LYS A 275 19.38 -27.40 -6.43
C LYS A 275 19.79 -26.04 -5.83
N GLY A 276 18.90 -25.36 -5.11
CA GLY A 276 19.15 -24.05 -4.51
C GLY A 276 19.01 -22.86 -5.48
N PHE A 277 18.48 -23.06 -6.69
CA PHE A 277 18.24 -21.95 -7.61
C PHE A 277 16.90 -21.28 -7.34
N ILE A 278 16.89 -19.95 -7.43
CA ILE A 278 15.69 -19.13 -7.30
C ILE A 278 14.95 -19.10 -8.64
N PHE A 279 13.64 -19.34 -8.62
CA PHE A 279 12.78 -19.24 -9.80
C PHE A 279 11.46 -18.52 -9.47
N PRO A 280 10.87 -17.80 -10.44
CA PRO A 280 9.61 -17.09 -10.23
C PRO A 280 8.44 -18.08 -10.16
N ILE A 281 7.49 -17.80 -9.29
CA ILE A 281 6.23 -18.54 -9.16
C ILE A 281 5.06 -17.56 -9.07
N SER A 282 3.89 -18.03 -9.47
CA SER A 282 2.64 -17.36 -9.13
C SER A 282 1.81 -18.20 -8.19
N ILE A 283 1.27 -17.59 -7.15
CA ILE A 283 0.60 -18.27 -6.04
C ILE A 283 -0.84 -17.78 -5.94
N ARG A 284 -1.78 -18.71 -5.83
CA ARG A 284 -3.16 -18.45 -5.35
C ARG A 284 -3.34 -19.20 -4.05
N ILE A 285 -3.93 -18.54 -3.06
CA ILE A 285 -4.01 -19.08 -1.69
C ILE A 285 -5.47 -19.23 -1.30
N LYS A 286 -5.80 -20.35 -0.67
CA LYS A 286 -7.13 -20.61 -0.09
C LYS A 286 -6.96 -21.24 1.29
N THR A 287 -7.75 -20.77 2.25
CA THR A 287 -7.84 -21.38 3.59
C THR A 287 -8.74 -22.60 3.55
N GLU A 288 -8.33 -23.67 4.21
CA GLU A 288 -9.09 -24.91 4.28
C GLU A 288 -9.18 -25.41 5.72
N LYS A 289 -10.37 -25.91 6.07
CA LYS A 289 -10.67 -26.51 7.37
C LYS A 289 -11.00 -27.97 7.16
N PHE A 290 -10.21 -28.85 7.76
CA PHE A 290 -10.46 -30.28 7.85
C PHE A 290 -10.99 -30.61 9.25
N LEU A 291 -11.33 -31.88 9.49
CA LEU A 291 -11.88 -32.33 10.78
C LEU A 291 -10.90 -32.03 11.93
N ASP A 292 -9.62 -32.36 11.73
CA ASP A 292 -8.56 -32.30 12.74
C ASP A 292 -7.43 -31.32 12.36
N ASP A 293 -7.63 -30.50 11.32
CA ASP A 293 -6.62 -29.58 10.84
C ASP A 293 -7.22 -28.28 10.30
N PHE A 294 -6.45 -27.20 10.38
CA PHE A 294 -6.77 -25.91 9.81
C PHE A 294 -5.51 -25.36 9.16
N GLY A 295 -5.61 -24.99 7.90
CA GLY A 295 -4.43 -24.58 7.17
C GLY A 295 -4.75 -23.86 5.88
N VAL A 296 -3.74 -23.84 5.02
CA VAL A 296 -3.76 -23.09 3.77
C VAL A 296 -3.28 -23.99 2.65
N THR A 297 -4.05 -24.00 1.57
CA THR A 297 -3.67 -24.61 0.30
C THR A 297 -3.22 -23.51 -0.67
N ALA A 298 -1.96 -23.59 -1.08
CA ALA A 298 -1.36 -22.75 -2.10
C ALA A 298 -1.35 -23.50 -3.44
N LEU A 299 -2.01 -22.94 -4.45
CA LEU A 299 -1.86 -23.34 -5.85
C LEU A 299 -0.73 -22.53 -6.48
N ILE A 300 0.30 -23.22 -6.93
CA ILE A 300 1.54 -22.63 -7.42
C ILE A 300 1.69 -22.95 -8.91
N LYS A 301 1.89 -21.91 -9.72
CA LYS A 301 2.29 -22.02 -11.13
C LYS A 301 3.77 -21.69 -11.25
N LYS A 302 4.54 -22.55 -11.92
CA LYS A 302 5.92 -22.20 -12.28
C LYS A 302 5.92 -21.06 -13.30
N GLY A 303 6.62 -19.96 -13.00
CA GLY A 303 6.84 -18.88 -13.97
C GLY A 303 7.82 -19.31 -15.07
N SER A 304 7.82 -18.60 -16.20
CA SER A 304 8.85 -18.78 -17.22
C SER A 304 10.23 -18.52 -16.62
N ASP A 305 11.21 -19.35 -16.99
CA ASP A 305 12.57 -19.20 -16.48
C ASP A 305 13.07 -17.79 -16.80
N LEU A 306 13.41 -17.03 -15.76
CA LEU A 306 14.09 -15.74 -15.94
C LEU A 306 15.44 -16.05 -16.59
N LYS A 307 15.71 -15.49 -17.77
CA LYS A 307 17.06 -15.49 -18.34
C LYS A 307 17.95 -14.66 -17.41
N ILE A 308 18.58 -15.32 -16.44
CA ILE A 308 19.57 -14.69 -15.58
C ILE A 308 20.78 -14.36 -16.46
N VAL A 309 20.89 -13.09 -16.87
CA VAL A 309 22.12 -12.57 -17.47
C VAL A 309 23.15 -12.56 -16.35
N LYS A 310 24.17 -13.42 -16.44
CA LYS A 310 25.31 -13.44 -15.51
C LYS A 310 26.05 -12.10 -15.62
N GLY A 311 25.75 -11.16 -14.72
CA GLY A 311 26.46 -9.91 -14.51
C GLY A 311 26.59 -9.65 -13.01
N SER A 312 27.83 -9.60 -12.53
CA SER A 312 28.33 -9.19 -11.20
C SER A 312 27.32 -8.84 -10.09
N ALA A 313 27.36 -9.62 -9.00
CA ALA A 313 27.16 -9.33 -7.56
C ALA A 313 26.09 -8.34 -7.04
N THR A 314 25.26 -7.72 -7.87
CA THR A 314 24.08 -6.95 -7.45
C THR A 314 22.87 -7.52 -8.15
N PHE A 315 21.99 -8.16 -7.37
CA PHE A 315 20.66 -8.59 -7.83
C PHE A 315 19.89 -7.36 -8.32
N GLN A 316 19.91 -7.10 -9.62
CA GLN A 316 19.00 -6.16 -10.26
C GLN A 316 17.86 -6.97 -10.89
N LEU A 317 16.69 -6.90 -10.27
CA LEU A 317 15.45 -7.41 -10.85
C LEU A 317 15.02 -6.44 -11.95
N TYR A 318 15.28 -6.78 -13.20
CA TYR A 318 14.63 -6.09 -14.33
C TYR A 318 13.21 -6.63 -14.48
N SER A 319 12.21 -5.76 -14.41
CA SER A 319 10.86 -6.08 -14.86
C SER A 319 10.89 -6.37 -16.36
N LEU A 320 10.39 -7.53 -16.77
CA LEU A 320 10.13 -7.87 -18.17
C LEU A 320 8.99 -6.99 -18.71
N ASN A 321 9.29 -5.74 -19.03
CA ASN A 321 8.48 -4.92 -19.93
C ASN A 321 8.85 -5.30 -21.37
N SER A 322 8.44 -6.48 -21.82
CA SER A 322 8.41 -6.84 -23.25
C SER A 322 7.75 -8.22 -23.45
N CYS A 323 6.42 -8.27 -23.34
CA CYS A 323 5.68 -9.16 -24.23
C CYS A 323 5.21 -8.29 -25.39
N ASN A 324 5.88 -8.48 -26.52
CA ASN A 324 5.55 -7.87 -27.79
C ASN A 324 4.08 -8.14 -28.13
N TYR A 325 3.34 -7.07 -28.44
CA TYR A 325 2.15 -7.18 -29.27
C TYR A 325 2.63 -7.17 -30.71
N GLU A 326 2.48 -8.31 -31.39
CA GLU A 326 2.13 -8.31 -32.82
C GLU A 326 0.61 -8.33 -32.93
#